data_AF-A0A840DIT6-F1
#
_entry.id   AF-A0A840DIT6-F1
#
_cell.length_a   1.000
_cell.length_b   1.000
_cell.length_c   1.000
_cell.angle_alpha   90.00
_cell.angle_beta   90.00
_cell.angle_gamma   90.00
#
_symmetry.space_group_name_H-M   'P 1'
#
loop_
_entity.id
_entity.type
_entity.pdbx_description
1 polymer ?
#
loop_
_entity_poly.entity_id
_entity_poly.type
_entity_poly.pdbx_seq_one_letter_code
_entity_poly.pdbx_strand_id
1 'polypeptide(L)'
;MSYLTISEMSCDPWLIERIAACAASLRVPDPRAWAANNALYLVSDPAWAEKYREWAPPPAAVTTADNSDTVADTVEHQPHYTAGFDEGLITDEMIKAAVQNLLTPVPHEVIIEE
;
A
#
# COMPACT_ATOMS: atom_id res chain seq x y z
N MET A 1 -9.70 6.08 7.37
CA MET A 1 -8.35 6.34 6.80
C MET A 1 -8.06 7.85 6.83
N SER A 2 -6.82 8.31 7.07
CA SER A 2 -6.47 9.74 6.97
C SER A 2 -5.91 10.11 5.61
N TYR A 3 -6.07 11.37 5.19
CA TYR A 3 -5.47 11.88 3.95
C TYR A 3 -3.94 11.83 3.96
N LEU A 4 -3.30 11.92 5.13
CA LEU A 4 -1.86 11.74 5.27
C LEU A 4 -1.43 10.32 4.83
N THR A 5 -2.13 9.29 5.29
CA THR A 5 -1.81 7.91 4.92
C THR A 5 -2.12 7.61 3.45
N ILE A 6 -3.19 8.18 2.90
CA ILE A 6 -3.46 8.12 1.46
C ILE A 6 -2.28 8.72 0.69
N SER A 7 -1.82 9.90 1.10
CA SER A 7 -0.69 10.59 0.47
C SER A 7 0.59 9.76 0.54
N GLU A 8 0.94 9.24 1.72
CA GLU A 8 2.13 8.41 1.94
C GLU A 8 2.11 7.16 1.05
N MET A 9 1.01 6.40 1.08
CA MET A 9 0.83 5.21 0.26
C MET A 9 0.88 5.52 -1.24
N SER A 10 0.24 6.61 -1.67
CA SER A 10 0.20 7.01 -3.08
C SER A 10 1.56 7.45 -3.64
N CYS A 11 2.51 7.76 -2.75
CA CYS A 11 3.87 8.14 -3.10
C CYS A 11 4.89 7.02 -2.83
N ASP A 12 4.45 5.85 -2.35
CA ASP A 12 5.31 4.72 -2.06
C ASP A 12 5.82 4.07 -3.36
N PRO A 13 7.12 4.17 -3.67
CA PRO A 13 7.64 3.72 -4.96
C PRO A 13 7.53 2.19 -5.14
N TRP A 14 7.60 1.42 -4.06
CA TRP A 14 7.50 -0.04 -4.15
C TRP A 14 6.07 -0.49 -4.39
N LEU A 15 5.13 0.14 -3.68
CA LEU A 15 3.71 -0.11 -3.90
C LEU A 15 3.30 0.26 -5.34
N ILE A 16 3.78 1.39 -5.86
CA ILE A 16 3.53 1.81 -7.25
C ILE A 16 4.09 0.79 -8.25
N GLU A 17 5.32 0.28 -8.06
CA GLU A 17 5.90 -0.71 -8.97
C GLU A 17 5.14 -2.04 -8.95
N ARG A 18 4.64 -2.49 -7.78
CA ARG A 18 3.81 -3.70 -7.70
C ARG A 18 2.46 -3.53 -8.38
N ILE A 19 1.82 -2.38 -8.21
CA ILE A 19 0.59 -2.02 -8.95
C ILE A 19 0.88 -2.02 -10.46
N ALA A 20 2.00 -1.43 -10.90
CA ALA A 20 2.40 -1.39 -12.29
C ALA A 20 2.66 -2.79 -12.85
N ALA A 21 3.33 -3.67 -12.08
CA ALA A 21 3.54 -5.06 -12.47
C ALA A 21 2.20 -5.81 -12.64
N CYS A 22 1.25 -5.59 -11.73
CA CYS A 22 -0.09 -6.13 -11.84
C CYS A 22 -0.81 -5.60 -13.10
N ALA A 23 -0.79 -4.29 -13.34
CA ALA A 23 -1.40 -3.67 -14.52
C ALA A 23 -0.77 -4.18 -15.84
N ALA A 24 0.56 -4.39 -15.86
CA ALA A 24 1.26 -4.98 -16.99
C ALA A 24 0.78 -6.42 -17.27
N SER A 25 0.56 -7.22 -16.23
CA SER A 25 0.02 -8.58 -16.38
C SER A 25 -1.40 -8.61 -16.97
N LEU A 26 -2.15 -7.51 -16.76
CA LEU A 26 -3.47 -7.28 -17.34
C LEU A 26 -3.43 -6.54 -18.69
N ARG A 27 -2.23 -6.34 -19.26
CA ARG A 27 -1.99 -5.69 -20.56
C ARG A 27 -2.45 -4.22 -20.62
N VAL A 28 -2.41 -3.51 -19.50
CA VAL A 28 -2.65 -2.06 -19.46
C VAL A 28 -1.50 -1.34 -20.20
N PRO A 29 -1.78 -0.43 -21.16
CA PRO A 29 -0.77 0.41 -21.78
C PRO A 29 -0.09 1.32 -20.76
N ASP A 30 1.23 1.50 -20.87
CA ASP A 30 2.03 2.35 -19.98
C ASP A 30 1.76 2.12 -18.48
N PRO A 31 1.98 0.88 -17.98
CA PRO A 31 1.49 0.44 -16.67
C PRO A 31 2.02 1.27 -15.50
N ARG A 32 3.25 1.78 -15.58
CA ARG A 32 3.82 2.68 -14.56
C ARG A 32 3.10 4.03 -14.51
N ALA A 33 2.83 4.63 -15.67
CA ALA A 33 2.11 5.89 -15.74
C ALA A 33 0.66 5.70 -15.29
N TRP A 34 0.03 4.59 -15.68
CA TRP A 34 -1.30 4.22 -15.21
C TRP A 34 -1.33 4.05 -13.69
N ALA A 35 -0.38 3.33 -13.10
CA ALA A 35 -0.31 3.13 -11.65
C ALA A 35 -0.16 4.46 -10.91
N ALA A 36 0.76 5.33 -11.35
CA ALA A 36 0.95 6.66 -10.75
C ALA A 36 -0.31 7.54 -10.83
N ASN A 37 -1.01 7.53 -11.97
CA ASN A 37 -2.23 8.32 -12.17
C ASN A 37 -3.42 7.80 -11.35
N ASN A 38 -3.42 6.52 -10.97
CA ASN A 38 -4.52 5.89 -10.25
C ASN A 38 -4.19 5.59 -8.78
N ALA A 39 -2.96 5.87 -8.32
CA ALA A 39 -2.48 5.50 -6.99
C ALA A 39 -3.40 6.01 -5.88
N LEU A 40 -3.82 7.29 -5.94
CA LEU A 40 -4.73 7.88 -4.95
C LEU A 40 -6.08 7.14 -4.84
N TYR A 41 -6.60 6.63 -5.96
CA TYR A 41 -7.86 5.87 -5.96
C TYR A 41 -7.65 4.45 -5.42
N LEU A 42 -6.57 3.77 -5.85
CA LEU A 42 -6.26 2.41 -5.42
C LEU A 42 -6.00 2.32 -3.91
N VAL A 43 -5.24 3.27 -3.36
CA VAL A 43 -4.87 3.27 -1.94
C VAL A 43 -5.93 3.89 -1.03
N SER A 44 -7.05 4.35 -1.59
CA SER A 44 -8.17 4.91 -0.80
C SER A 44 -9.01 3.84 -0.08
N ASP A 45 -8.78 2.55 -0.36
CA ASP A 45 -9.43 1.43 0.31
C ASP A 45 -8.96 1.31 1.78
N PRO A 46 -9.87 1.47 2.78
CA PRO A 46 -9.53 1.42 4.20
C PRO A 46 -8.76 0.16 4.62
N ALA A 47 -8.97 -0.99 3.96
CA ALA A 47 -8.26 -2.23 4.25
C ALA A 47 -6.75 -2.12 3.96
N TRP A 48 -6.37 -1.33 2.95
CA TRP A 48 -4.96 -1.14 2.60
C TRP A 48 -4.23 -0.27 3.63
N ALA A 49 -4.89 0.77 4.14
CA ALA A 49 -4.27 1.65 5.14
C ALA A 49 -4.06 0.97 6.49
N GLU A 50 -4.93 0.02 6.86
CA GLU A 50 -4.72 -0.80 8.05
C GLU A 50 -3.43 -1.61 7.90
N LYS A 51 -3.25 -2.30 6.76
CA LYS A 51 -2.04 -3.08 6.46
C LYS A 51 -0.79 -2.23 6.27
N TYR A 52 -0.92 -1.04 5.70
CA TYR A 52 0.18 -0.12 5.54
C TYR A 52 0.68 0.43 6.90
N ARG A 53 -0.24 0.73 7.82
CA ARG A 53 0.08 1.25 9.16
C ARG A 53 0.45 0.19 10.18
N GLU A 54 0.06 -1.07 9.97
CA GLU A 54 0.51 -2.19 10.79
C GLU A 54 2.04 -2.28 10.83
N TRP A 55 2.73 -1.61 9.90
CA TRP A 55 4.19 -1.61 9.81
C TRP A 55 4.88 -0.25 9.69
N ALA A 56 4.22 0.82 9.22
CA ALA A 56 4.85 2.14 9.11
C ALA A 56 5.61 2.43 10.42
N PRO A 57 6.96 2.44 10.40
CA PRO A 57 7.72 2.55 11.64
C PRO A 57 7.21 3.81 12.34
N PRO A 58 6.91 3.75 13.66
CA PRO A 58 6.48 4.94 14.37
C PRO A 58 7.46 6.06 14.00
N PRO A 59 6.95 7.26 13.63
CA PRO A 59 7.80 8.34 13.14
C PRO A 59 8.94 8.46 14.12
N ALA A 60 10.17 8.19 13.64
CA ALA A 60 11.31 7.83 14.46
C ALA A 60 11.22 8.55 15.81
N ALA A 61 10.94 7.81 16.88
CA ALA A 61 11.29 8.31 18.19
C ALA A 61 12.76 8.63 18.05
N VAL A 62 13.08 9.93 17.96
CA VAL A 62 14.44 10.43 17.99
C VAL A 62 14.96 9.91 19.32
N THR A 63 15.59 8.75 19.29
CA THR A 63 16.46 8.31 20.35
C THR A 63 17.61 9.29 20.25
N THR A 64 17.48 10.40 20.98
CA THR A 64 18.63 11.07 21.56
C THR A 64 19.44 9.95 22.18
N ALA A 65 20.49 9.53 21.47
CA ALA A 65 21.48 8.61 21.97
C ALA A 65 22.17 9.31 23.13
N ASP A 66 21.59 9.17 24.31
CA ASP A 66 22.29 9.42 25.55
C ASP A 66 23.01 8.11 25.87
N ASN A 67 24.32 8.18 25.72
CA ASN A 67 25.22 7.05 25.91
C ASN A 67 25.16 6.64 27.39
N SER A 68 24.49 5.53 27.70
CA SER A 68 24.74 4.83 28.96
C SER A 68 24.45 3.35 28.81
N ASP A 69 25.51 2.56 29.03
CA ASP A 69 25.52 1.11 29.24
C ASP A 69 24.22 0.60 29.89
N THR A 70 23.56 -0.39 29.29
CA THR A 70 22.88 -1.52 29.97
C THR A 70 22.38 -2.53 28.92
N VAL A 71 22.92 -3.75 29.00
CA VAL A 71 22.38 -5.07 28.61
C VAL A 71 21.67 -5.20 27.26
N ALA A 72 22.33 -5.93 26.35
CA ALA A 72 21.71 -6.55 25.18
C ALA A 72 20.59 -7.49 25.62
N ASP A 73 19.34 -7.04 25.52
CA ASP A 73 18.16 -7.86 25.71
C ASP A 73 17.38 -7.93 24.39
N THR A 74 17.54 -9.07 23.73
CA THR A 74 16.58 -9.76 22.87
C THR A 74 15.47 -8.90 22.22
N VAL A 75 15.85 -7.99 21.32
CA VAL A 75 14.90 -7.52 20.30
C VAL A 75 14.72 -8.69 19.33
N GLU A 76 13.64 -9.46 19.54
CA GLU A 76 13.10 -10.35 18.52
C GLU A 76 13.17 -9.59 17.19
N HIS A 77 13.94 -10.13 16.24
CA HIS A 77 13.98 -9.65 14.87
C HIS A 77 12.57 -9.86 14.30
N GLN A 78 11.66 -8.91 14.54
CA GLN A 78 10.50 -8.76 13.67
C GLN A 78 11.08 -8.60 12.26
N PRO A 79 10.68 -9.44 11.29
CA PRO A 79 11.23 -9.32 9.95
C PRO A 79 10.96 -7.89 9.48
N HIS A 80 12.00 -7.24 8.95
CA HIS A 80 11.92 -5.86 8.49
C HIS A 80 11.03 -5.78 7.23
N TYR A 81 9.71 -5.83 7.42
CA TYR A 81 8.71 -5.88 6.35
C TYR A 81 8.38 -4.50 5.77
N THR A 82 9.21 -3.96 4.90
CA THR A 82 8.93 -2.72 4.17
C THR A 82 7.54 -2.70 3.50
N ALA A 83 6.62 -1.88 4.04
CA ALA A 83 5.30 -1.67 3.44
C ALA A 83 5.45 -1.24 1.97
N GLY A 84 4.61 -1.78 1.09
CA GLY A 84 4.75 -1.60 -0.36
C GLY A 84 5.81 -2.50 -1.01
N PHE A 85 6.89 -2.85 -0.34
CA PHE A 85 7.93 -3.77 -0.84
C PHE A 85 7.60 -5.23 -0.52
N ASP A 86 7.23 -5.52 0.72
CA ASP A 86 6.97 -6.87 1.19
C ASP A 86 5.55 -7.35 0.85
N GLU A 87 5.49 -8.59 0.34
CA GLU A 87 4.26 -9.24 -0.13
C GLU A 87 3.31 -9.64 1.00
N GLY A 88 3.78 -9.65 2.26
CA GLY A 88 3.03 -10.19 3.40
C GLY A 88 1.93 -9.29 3.97
N LEU A 89 1.95 -7.98 3.69
CA LEU A 89 1.02 -7.02 4.28
C LEU A 89 -0.01 -6.51 3.28
N ILE A 90 0.46 -5.87 2.21
CA ILE A 90 -0.35 -5.61 1.03
C ILE A 90 -0.06 -6.76 0.08
N THR A 91 -1.00 -7.69 -0.06
CA THR A 91 -0.78 -8.91 -0.86
C THR A 91 -1.06 -8.65 -2.34
N ASP A 92 -0.55 -9.54 -3.19
CA ASP A 92 -0.77 -9.46 -4.64
C ASP A 92 -2.25 -9.64 -4.99
N GLU A 93 -3.02 -10.41 -4.22
CA GLU A 93 -4.47 -10.55 -4.37
C GLU A 93 -5.19 -9.23 -4.09
N MET A 94 -4.78 -8.48 -3.06
CA MET A 94 -5.34 -7.16 -2.78
C MET A 94 -5.08 -6.21 -3.95
N ILE A 95 -3.83 -6.18 -4.44
CA ILE A 95 -3.43 -5.36 -5.59
C ILE A 95 -4.24 -5.75 -6.83
N LYS A 96 -4.32 -7.04 -7.13
CA LYS A 96 -5.04 -7.56 -8.28
C LYS A 96 -6.53 -7.22 -8.22
N ALA A 97 -7.18 -7.39 -7.07
CA ALA A 97 -8.58 -7.04 -6.89
C ALA A 97 -8.83 -5.54 -7.12
N ALA A 98 -7.98 -4.67 -6.57
CA ALA A 98 -8.12 -3.22 -6.73
C ALA A 98 -7.90 -2.78 -8.18
N VAL A 99 -6.86 -3.30 -8.85
CA VAL A 99 -6.58 -3.00 -10.26
C VAL A 99 -7.74 -3.48 -11.15
N GLN A 100 -8.26 -4.68 -10.92
CA GLN A 100 -9.40 -5.20 -11.68
C GLN A 100 -10.66 -4.35 -11.49
N ASN A 101 -11.00 -3.99 -10.26
CA ASN A 101 -12.16 -3.14 -9.96
C ASN A 101 -12.10 -1.79 -10.68
N LEU A 102 -10.90 -1.22 -10.85
CA LEU A 102 -10.72 0.05 -11.53
C LEU A 102 -10.78 -0.07 -13.07
N LEU A 103 -10.36 -1.22 -13.61
CA LEU A 103 -10.44 -1.51 -15.05
C LEU A 103 -11.84 -1.92 -15.51
N THR A 104 -12.64 -2.52 -14.62
CA THR A 104 -14.03 -2.87 -14.87
C THR A 104 -14.92 -2.10 -13.91
N PRO A 105 -15.36 -0.88 -14.25
CA PRO A 105 -16.41 -0.23 -13.47
C PRO A 105 -17.63 -1.15 -13.48
N VAL A 106 -18.03 -1.62 -12.30
CA VAL A 106 -19.26 -2.40 -12.12
C VAL A 106 -20.37 -1.61 -12.79
N PRO A 107 -21.12 -2.17 -13.77
CA PRO A 107 -22.26 -1.48 -14.31
C PRO A 107 -23.20 -1.23 -13.14
N HIS A 108 -23.44 0.04 -12.81
CA HIS A 108 -24.54 0.39 -11.94
C HIS A 108 -25.78 -0.22 -12.59
N GLU A 109 -26.37 -1.24 -11.96
CA GLU A 109 -27.70 -1.71 -12.32
C GLU A 109 -28.61 -0.48 -12.28
N VAL A 110 -29.03 -0.02 -13.45
CA VAL A 110 -30.10 0.96 -13.56
C VAL A 110 -31.35 0.21 -13.15
N ILE A 111 -31.70 0.28 -11.87
CA ILE A 111 -33.02 -0.12 -11.40
C ILE A 111 -33.99 0.89 -11.99
N ILE A 112 -34.58 0.55 -13.13
CA ILE A 112 -35.78 1.22 -13.64
C ILE A 112 -36.92 0.66 -12.79
N GLU A 113 -37.32 1.40 -11.75
CA GLU A 113 -38.62 1.14 -11.11
C GLU A 113 -39.71 1.52 -12.13
N GLU A 114 -40.49 0.52 -12.57
CA GLU A 114 -41.75 0.71 -13.29
C GLU A 114 -42.89 1.16 -12.37
#